data_AF-A0A377ZA92-F1
#
_entry.id   AF-A0A377ZA92-F1
#
_cell.length_a   1.000
_cell.length_b   1.000
_cell.length_c   1.000
_cell.angle_alpha   90.00
_cell.angle_beta   90.00
_cell.angle_gamma   90.00
#
_symmetry.space_group_name_H-M   'P 1'
#
loop_
_entity.id
_entity.type
_entity.pdbx_description
1 polymer ?
#
loop_
_entity_poly.entity_id
_entity_poly.type
_entity_poly.pdbx_seq_one_letter_code
_entity_poly.pdbx_strand_id
1 'polypeptide(L)'
;MVRKSELTNATWSEINFSEALWTIPKERMKRRNPHLVFLSQQALDIFIAMKTFAGGSDFVLPSRYDSDAPMSAATLNQVLTLTYKAAQKDGKSLTKFGPHDLRRTASTLLHEAGYNTDWIEKCLAHEQKGVRAVYNKAEYREQRAAMLQDWADMIDEWTSGGSKG
;
A
#
# COMPACT_ATOMS: atom_id res chain seq x y z
N MET A 1 -1.68 -1.42 0.91
CA MET A 1 -3.04 -1.79 0.44
C MET A 1 -3.65 -0.80 -0.56
N VAL A 2 -2.86 -0.04 -1.33
CA VAL A 2 -3.33 0.94 -2.34
C VAL A 2 -3.17 0.41 -3.76
N ARG A 3 -3.92 0.94 -4.72
CA ARG A 3 -3.83 0.53 -6.13
C ARG A 3 -2.55 1.10 -6.74
N LYS A 4 -2.10 0.47 -7.83
CA LYS A 4 -0.91 0.90 -8.55
C LYS A 4 -0.94 2.40 -8.91
N SER A 5 -2.07 2.88 -9.47
CA SER A 5 -2.26 4.28 -9.85
C SER A 5 -2.38 5.23 -8.66
N GLU A 6 -2.83 4.73 -7.51
CA GLU A 6 -2.90 5.50 -6.28
C GLU A 6 -1.48 5.78 -5.76
N LEU A 7 -0.59 4.77 -5.78
CA LEU A 7 0.81 4.94 -5.40
C LEU A 7 1.62 5.78 -6.40
N THR A 8 1.53 5.51 -7.70
CA THR A 8 2.39 6.22 -8.66
C THR A 8 2.08 7.70 -8.80
N ASN A 9 0.83 8.12 -8.55
CA ASN A 9 0.45 9.54 -8.63
C ASN A 9 0.32 10.19 -7.23
N ALA A 10 0.81 9.53 -6.17
CA ALA A 10 0.78 10.08 -4.82
C ALA A 10 1.63 11.36 -4.74
N THR A 11 1.12 12.38 -4.08
CA THR A 11 1.84 13.64 -3.83
C THR A 11 2.10 13.84 -2.35
N TRP A 12 3.12 14.62 -2.00
CA TRP A 12 3.47 14.89 -0.60
C TRP A 12 2.36 15.60 0.16
N SER A 13 1.53 16.41 -0.53
CA SER A 13 0.37 17.08 0.05
C SER A 13 -0.72 16.12 0.55
N GLU A 14 -0.73 14.87 0.09
CA GLU A 14 -1.67 13.84 0.55
C GLU A 14 -1.19 13.14 1.83
N ILE A 15 0.08 13.32 2.23
CA ILE A 15 0.71 12.61 3.34
C ILE A 15 0.81 13.51 4.57
N ASN A 16 0.05 13.18 5.61
CA ASN A 16 0.20 13.76 6.94
C ASN A 16 1.10 12.86 7.78
N PHE A 17 2.38 13.25 7.91
CA PHE A 17 3.38 12.50 8.67
C PHE A 17 3.11 12.50 10.18
N SER A 18 2.55 13.58 10.74
CA SER A 18 2.27 13.64 12.18
C SER A 18 1.09 12.75 12.58
N GLU A 19 0.12 12.57 11.68
CA GLU A 19 -1.04 11.70 11.93
C GLU A 19 -0.88 10.29 11.37
N ALA A 20 0.27 9.98 10.76
CA ALA A 20 0.50 8.72 10.06
C ALA A 20 -0.62 8.38 9.05
N LEU A 21 -1.04 9.37 8.26
CA LEU A 21 -2.22 9.26 7.40
C LEU A 21 -1.92 9.74 5.98
N TRP A 22 -2.21 8.88 5.01
CA TRP A 22 -2.29 9.24 3.61
C TRP A 22 -3.75 9.34 3.17
N THR A 23 -4.17 10.53 2.74
CA THR A 23 -5.52 10.79 2.23
C THR A 23 -5.50 10.90 0.71
N ILE A 24 -5.97 9.88 0.01
CA ILE A 24 -6.12 9.93 -1.44
C ILE A 24 -7.42 10.68 -1.76
N PRO A 25 -7.36 11.78 -2.51
CA PRO A 25 -8.51 12.64 -2.76
C PRO A 25 -9.53 11.95 -3.67
N LYS A 26 -10.81 12.31 -3.52
CA LYS A 26 -11.92 11.67 -4.23
C LYS A 26 -11.81 11.77 -5.76
N GLU A 27 -11.14 12.81 -6.25
CA GLU A 27 -10.87 13.09 -7.67
C GLU A 27 -10.02 11.99 -8.30
N ARG A 28 -9.16 11.34 -7.50
CA ARG A 28 -8.31 10.21 -7.91
C ARG A 28 -8.95 8.85 -7.64
N MET A 29 -10.12 8.84 -7.00
CA MET A 29 -10.84 7.63 -6.63
C MET A 29 -11.97 7.32 -7.61
N LYS A 30 -12.08 6.04 -8.01
CA LYS A 30 -13.16 5.59 -8.91
C LYS A 30 -14.57 5.84 -8.38
N ARG A 31 -14.73 5.98 -7.05
CA ARG A 31 -16.03 5.98 -6.37
C ARG A 31 -16.31 7.25 -5.57
N ARG A 32 -15.64 8.35 -5.91
CA ARG A 32 -15.94 9.73 -5.44
C ARG A 32 -15.92 9.97 -3.92
N ASN A 33 -15.41 9.03 -3.12
CA ASN A 33 -15.07 9.26 -1.71
C ASN A 33 -13.54 9.30 -1.56
N PRO A 34 -12.99 10.15 -0.68
CA PRO A 34 -11.58 10.09 -0.31
C PRO A 34 -11.24 8.71 0.27
N HIS A 35 -10.04 8.22 0.03
CA HIS A 35 -9.55 6.98 0.62
C HIS A 35 -8.50 7.29 1.69
N LEU A 36 -8.80 6.91 2.92
CA LEU A 36 -7.91 7.07 4.07
C LEU A 36 -7.03 5.84 4.19
N VAL A 37 -5.71 6.02 4.16
CA VAL A 37 -4.71 4.97 4.27
C VAL A 37 -3.84 5.28 5.49
N PHE A 38 -4.03 4.52 6.56
CA PHE A 38 -3.19 4.62 7.75
C PHE A 38 -1.83 3.98 7.47
N LEU A 39 -0.77 4.70 7.83
CA LEU A 39 0.60 4.31 7.56
C LEU A 39 1.17 3.65 8.82
N SER A 40 1.74 2.46 8.67
CA SER A 40 2.57 1.86 9.71
C SER A 40 3.87 2.63 9.87
N GLN A 41 4.62 2.39 10.95
CA GLN A 41 5.93 2.98 11.16
C GLN A 41 6.89 2.66 10.01
N GLN A 42 6.91 1.42 9.53
CA GLN A 42 7.72 0.98 8.39
C GLN A 42 7.35 1.74 7.11
N ALA A 43 6.04 1.95 6.87
CA ALA A 43 5.61 2.72 5.72
C ALA A 43 6.06 4.17 5.85
N LEU A 44 5.91 4.79 7.03
CA LEU A 44 6.38 6.16 7.28
C LEU A 44 7.88 6.30 7.02
N ASP A 45 8.69 5.37 7.50
CA ASP A 45 10.14 5.39 7.29
C ASP A 45 10.49 5.35 5.79
N ILE A 46 9.77 4.51 5.03
CA ILE A 46 9.91 4.44 3.56
C ILE A 46 9.49 5.78 2.92
N PHE A 47 8.38 6.40 3.34
CA PHE A 47 7.96 7.71 2.83
C PHE A 47 8.96 8.82 3.16
N ILE A 48 9.54 8.81 4.36
CA ILE A 48 10.58 9.76 4.77
C ILE A 48 11.82 9.59 3.89
N ALA A 49 12.28 8.35 3.68
CA ALA A 49 13.41 8.07 2.80
C ALA A 49 13.13 8.52 1.36
N MET A 50 11.94 8.24 0.83
CA MET A 50 11.51 8.69 -0.50
C MET A 50 11.52 10.22 -0.64
N LYS A 51 11.20 10.96 0.44
CA LYS A 51 11.22 12.43 0.41
C LYS A 51 12.62 12.99 0.13
N THR A 52 13.66 12.33 0.63
CA THR A 52 15.05 12.68 0.33
C THR A 52 15.40 12.41 -1.14
N PHE A 53 14.86 11.34 -1.72
CA PHE A 53 15.12 10.98 -3.13
C PHE A 53 14.28 11.77 -4.13
N ALA A 54 13.14 12.34 -3.71
CA ALA A 54 12.22 13.05 -4.61
C ALA A 54 12.78 14.38 -5.12
N GLY A 55 13.86 14.91 -4.54
CA GLY A 55 14.61 16.03 -5.11
C GLY A 55 13.80 17.32 -5.29
N GLY A 56 12.77 17.54 -4.47
CA GLY A 56 11.88 18.70 -4.56
C GLY A 56 10.62 18.50 -5.41
N SER A 57 10.43 17.32 -6.02
CA SER A 57 9.18 16.97 -6.71
C SER A 57 7.99 16.97 -5.75
N ASP A 58 6.82 17.38 -6.27
CA ASP A 58 5.54 17.21 -5.59
C ASP A 58 5.11 15.73 -5.45
N PHE A 59 5.62 14.86 -6.32
CA PHE A 59 5.30 13.44 -6.33
C PHE A 59 6.18 12.65 -5.37
N VAL A 60 5.57 11.66 -4.72
CA VAL A 60 6.27 10.69 -3.86
C VAL A 60 7.24 9.83 -4.68
N LEU A 61 6.82 9.47 -5.90
CA LEU A 61 7.59 8.70 -6.86
C LEU A 61 7.67 9.51 -8.16
N PRO A 62 8.64 10.43 -8.31
CA PRO A 62 8.79 11.22 -9.53
C PRO A 62 9.29 10.37 -10.70
N SER A 63 9.04 10.86 -11.92
CA SER A 63 9.67 10.33 -13.13
C SER A 63 11.17 10.65 -13.11
N ARG A 64 11.97 9.72 -13.64
CA ARG A 64 13.43 9.89 -13.75
C ARG A 64 13.83 11.07 -14.64
N TYR A 65 12.99 11.39 -15.62
CA TYR A 65 13.30 12.37 -16.66
C TYR A 65 12.61 13.72 -16.45
N ASP A 66 11.64 13.77 -15.55
CA ASP A 66 10.80 14.94 -15.30
C ASP A 66 10.31 14.90 -13.85
N SER A 67 10.81 15.81 -13.01
CA SER A 67 10.43 15.90 -11.60
C SER A 67 8.99 16.37 -11.41
N ASP A 68 8.39 16.98 -12.43
CA ASP A 68 7.02 17.50 -12.38
C ASP A 68 6.00 16.47 -12.90
N ALA A 69 6.48 15.26 -13.23
CA ALA A 69 5.65 14.15 -13.65
C ALA A 69 5.80 12.94 -12.70
N PRO A 70 4.72 12.16 -12.49
CA PRO A 70 4.78 10.94 -11.71
C PRO A 70 5.55 9.83 -12.44
N MET A 71 6.06 8.87 -11.67
CA MET A 71 6.63 7.63 -12.18
C MET A 71 5.59 6.88 -13.02
N SER A 72 6.02 6.33 -14.16
CA SER A 72 5.16 5.49 -15.00
C SER A 72 4.62 4.28 -14.23
N ALA A 73 3.33 4.01 -14.41
CA ALA A 73 2.67 2.83 -13.88
C ALA A 73 3.27 1.51 -14.40
N ALA A 74 4.03 1.51 -15.48
CA ALA A 74 4.76 0.34 -15.97
C ALA A 74 5.99 0.01 -15.09
N THR A 75 6.59 1.02 -14.46
CA THR A 75 7.82 0.86 -13.66
C THR A 75 7.61 -0.09 -12.49
N LEU A 76 6.49 0.01 -11.76
CA LEU A 76 6.17 -0.92 -10.67
C LEU A 76 6.05 -2.37 -11.15
N ASN A 77 5.42 -2.61 -12.30
CA ASN A 77 5.33 -3.95 -12.88
C ASN A 77 6.71 -4.48 -13.30
N GLN A 78 7.57 -3.59 -13.82
CA GLN A 78 8.91 -3.93 -14.22
C GLN A 78 9.78 -4.31 -13.00
N VAL A 79 9.70 -3.54 -11.91
CA VAL A 79 10.41 -3.85 -10.66
C VAL A 79 10.04 -5.25 -10.16
N LEU A 80 8.74 -5.58 -10.07
CA LEU A 80 8.31 -6.91 -9.64
C LEU A 80 8.74 -8.03 -10.61
N THR A 81 8.78 -7.74 -11.91
CA THR A 81 9.31 -8.68 -12.90
C THR A 81 10.81 -8.93 -12.69
N LEU A 82 11.58 -7.89 -12.36
CA LEU A 82 13.00 -8.02 -12.04
C LEU A 82 13.21 -8.79 -10.73
N THR A 83 12.41 -8.53 -9.69
CA THR A 83 12.43 -9.29 -8.43
C THR A 83 12.17 -10.79 -8.67
N TYR A 84 11.15 -11.12 -9.47
CA TYR A 84 10.87 -12.51 -9.86
C TYR A 84 12.07 -13.15 -10.59
N LYS A 85 12.67 -12.46 -11.56
CA LYS A 85 13.84 -12.97 -12.30
C LYS A 85 15.05 -13.17 -11.39
N ALA A 86 15.29 -12.26 -10.44
CA ALA A 86 16.37 -12.39 -9.47
C ALA A 86 16.15 -13.61 -8.57
N ALA A 87 14.93 -13.80 -8.04
CA ALA A 87 14.59 -14.97 -7.23
C ALA A 87 14.80 -16.29 -7.98
N GLN A 88 14.41 -16.36 -9.25
CA GLN A 88 14.64 -17.54 -10.10
C GLN A 88 16.13 -17.83 -10.31
N LYS A 89 16.94 -16.77 -10.52
CA LYS A 89 18.39 -16.90 -10.64
C LYS A 89 19.02 -17.44 -9.35
N ASP A 90 18.47 -17.07 -8.21
CA ASP A 90 18.89 -17.54 -6.89
C ASP A 90 18.28 -18.90 -6.51
N GLY A 91 17.59 -19.58 -7.44
CA GLY A 91 16.97 -20.90 -7.21
C GLY A 91 15.75 -20.87 -6.28
N LYS A 92 15.18 -19.70 -6.00
CA LYS A 92 14.00 -19.57 -5.12
C LYS A 92 12.73 -19.89 -5.89
N SER A 93 11.86 -20.69 -5.27
CA SER A 93 10.52 -20.99 -5.79
C SER A 93 9.58 -19.80 -5.57
N LEU A 94 9.67 -18.82 -6.47
CA LEU A 94 8.78 -17.65 -6.49
C LEU A 94 8.08 -17.61 -7.85
N THR A 95 6.75 -17.54 -7.84
CA THR A 95 5.96 -17.40 -9.07
C THR A 95 5.93 -15.93 -9.52
N LYS A 96 5.61 -15.68 -10.80
CA LYS A 96 5.49 -14.31 -11.30
C LYS A 96 4.26 -13.64 -10.69
N PHE A 97 4.42 -12.42 -10.18
CA PHE A 97 3.36 -11.67 -9.50
C PHE A 97 3.41 -10.19 -9.87
N GLY A 98 2.29 -9.49 -9.68
CA GLY A 98 2.15 -8.05 -9.89
C GLY A 98 1.59 -7.31 -8.66
N PRO A 99 1.38 -5.99 -8.77
CA PRO A 99 0.91 -5.18 -7.64
C PRO A 99 -0.48 -5.56 -7.15
N HIS A 100 -1.33 -6.11 -8.04
CA HIS A 100 -2.64 -6.63 -7.66
C HIS A 100 -2.52 -7.87 -6.77
N ASP A 101 -1.59 -8.78 -7.09
CA ASP A 101 -1.40 -10.01 -6.33
C ASP A 101 -0.94 -9.71 -4.90
N LEU A 102 -0.07 -8.71 -4.72
CA LEU A 102 0.34 -8.24 -3.40
C LEU A 102 -0.85 -7.79 -2.53
N ARG A 103 -1.80 -7.05 -3.12
CA ARG A 103 -3.02 -6.63 -2.42
C ARG A 103 -3.91 -7.81 -2.05
N ARG A 104 -4.04 -8.79 -2.96
CA ARG A 104 -4.82 -10.00 -2.72
C ARG A 104 -4.20 -10.83 -1.60
N THR A 105 -2.89 -11.04 -1.64
CA THR A 105 -2.15 -11.78 -0.60
C THR A 105 -2.31 -11.13 0.76
N ALA A 106 -2.14 -9.81 0.87
CA ALA A 106 -2.36 -9.09 2.13
C ALA A 106 -3.80 -9.23 2.64
N SER A 107 -4.81 -9.14 1.75
CA SER A 107 -6.21 -9.37 2.12
C SER A 107 -6.46 -10.77 2.66
N THR A 108 -5.92 -11.80 1.99
CA THR A 108 -6.07 -13.19 2.41
C THR A 108 -5.42 -13.43 3.76
N LEU A 109 -4.18 -12.99 3.95
CA LEU A 109 -3.45 -13.20 5.21
C LEU A 109 -4.07 -12.44 6.38
N LEU A 110 -4.59 -11.23 6.14
CA LEU A 110 -5.34 -10.49 7.16
C LEU A 110 -6.65 -11.19 7.55
N HIS A 111 -7.34 -11.84 6.61
CA HIS A 111 -8.49 -12.67 6.94
C HIS A 111 -8.10 -13.92 7.75
N GLU A 112 -7.02 -14.58 7.37
CA GLU A 112 -6.50 -15.76 8.08
C GLU A 112 -6.03 -15.42 9.49
N ALA A 113 -5.49 -14.21 9.70
CA ALA A 113 -5.15 -13.66 11.00
C ALA A 113 -6.38 -13.25 11.85
N GLY A 114 -7.60 -13.35 11.29
CA GLY A 114 -8.85 -13.13 12.03
C GLY A 114 -9.33 -11.68 12.12
N TYR A 115 -8.75 -10.75 11.34
CA TYR A 115 -9.22 -9.37 11.33
C TYR A 115 -10.61 -9.22 10.71
N ASN A 116 -11.33 -8.19 11.14
CA ASN A 116 -12.67 -7.90 10.66
C ASN A 116 -12.67 -7.58 9.16
N THR A 117 -13.52 -8.28 8.41
CA THR A 117 -13.72 -8.08 6.97
C THR A 117 -13.97 -6.63 6.58
N ASP A 118 -14.75 -5.90 7.35
CA ASP A 118 -15.09 -4.51 7.04
C ASP A 118 -13.87 -3.59 7.12
N TRP A 119 -12.90 -3.88 8.00
CA TRP A 119 -11.65 -3.13 8.11
C TRP A 119 -10.76 -3.39 6.88
N ILE A 120 -10.62 -4.66 6.50
CA ILE A 120 -9.81 -5.10 5.34
C ILE A 120 -10.37 -4.50 4.05
N GLU A 121 -11.68 -4.64 3.83
CA GLU A 121 -12.36 -4.12 2.63
C GLU A 121 -12.27 -2.60 2.54
N LYS A 122 -12.38 -1.88 3.68
CA LYS A 122 -12.14 -0.44 3.71
C LYS A 122 -10.69 -0.09 3.33
N CYS A 123 -9.69 -0.82 3.82
CA CYS A 123 -8.28 -0.61 3.42
C CYS A 123 -8.05 -0.83 1.92
N LEU A 124 -8.84 -1.69 1.27
CA LEU A 124 -8.78 -1.94 -0.17
C LEU A 124 -9.57 -0.92 -1.01
N ALA A 125 -10.25 0.05 -0.38
CA ALA A 125 -11.20 0.96 -1.02
C ALA A 125 -12.27 0.20 -1.82
N HIS A 126 -12.78 -0.89 -1.24
CA HIS A 126 -13.93 -1.62 -1.72
C HIS A 126 -15.19 -1.06 -1.05
N GLU A 127 -16.25 -0.78 -1.83
CA GLU A 127 -17.54 -0.49 -1.19
C GLU A 127 -18.20 -1.78 -0.78
N GLN A 128 -18.80 -1.73 0.39
CA GLN A 128 -19.81 -2.69 0.80
C GLN A 128 -21.03 -2.51 -0.12
N LYS A 129 -21.66 -3.63 -0.50
CA LYS A 129 -22.89 -3.65 -1.31
C LYS A 129 -24.09 -4.01 -0.45
N GLY A 130 -25.27 -3.59 -0.89
CA GLY A 130 -26.54 -3.96 -0.26
C GLY A 130 -26.76 -3.30 1.11
N VAL A 131 -27.57 -3.94 1.95
CA VAL A 131 -28.03 -3.40 3.24
C VAL A 131 -26.86 -2.98 4.15
N ARG A 132 -25.73 -3.70 4.10
CA ARG A 132 -24.52 -3.37 4.89
C ARG A 132 -23.98 -1.96 4.63
N ALA A 133 -24.04 -1.48 3.39
CA ALA A 133 -23.56 -0.15 3.02
C ALA A 133 -24.38 0.99 3.66
N VAL A 134 -25.67 0.73 3.93
CA VAL A 134 -26.58 1.71 4.55
C VAL A 134 -26.24 1.90 6.03
N TYR A 135 -25.83 0.83 6.70
CA TYR A 135 -25.59 0.82 8.15
C TYR A 135 -24.11 1.06 8.52
N ASN A 136 -23.17 0.60 7.71
CA ASN A 136 -21.75 0.71 8.03
C ASN A 136 -21.11 2.00 7.50
N LYS A 137 -21.34 3.10 8.23
CA LYS A 137 -20.70 4.40 7.99
C LYS A 137 -19.42 4.60 8.80
N ALA A 138 -19.03 3.63 9.63
CA ALA A 138 -17.91 3.78 10.55
C ALA A 138 -16.58 3.72 9.79
N GLU A 139 -15.67 4.65 10.06
CA GLU A 139 -14.35 4.69 9.42
C GLU A 139 -13.35 3.69 10.01
N TYR A 140 -13.61 3.19 11.23
CA TYR A 140 -12.76 2.25 11.96
C TYR A 140 -11.30 2.70 12.02
N ARG A 141 -11.07 4.00 12.28
CA ARG A 141 -9.75 4.65 12.19
C ARG A 141 -8.70 3.90 13.00
N GLU A 142 -8.98 3.71 14.29
CA GLU A 142 -8.05 3.08 15.25
C GLU A 142 -7.81 1.61 14.90
N GLN A 143 -8.86 0.86 14.57
CA GLN A 143 -8.77 -0.57 14.28
C GLN A 143 -8.01 -0.82 12.97
N ARG A 144 -8.23 0.01 11.94
CA ARG A 144 -7.51 -0.08 10.68
C ARG A 144 -6.05 0.34 10.83
N ALA A 145 -5.76 1.36 11.64
CA ALA A 145 -4.39 1.76 11.94
C ALA A 145 -3.64 0.64 12.65
N ALA A 146 -4.20 0.07 13.72
CA ALA A 146 -3.61 -1.06 14.45
C ALA A 146 -3.39 -2.27 13.53
N MET A 147 -4.41 -2.68 12.76
CA MET A 147 -4.31 -3.79 11.82
C MET A 147 -3.21 -3.58 10.75
N LEU A 148 -3.05 -2.36 10.24
CA LEU A 148 -2.01 -2.07 9.24
C LEU A 148 -0.61 -2.00 9.85
N GLN A 149 -0.49 -1.66 11.14
CA GLN A 149 0.75 -1.80 11.89
C GLN A 149 1.10 -3.27 12.08
N ASP A 150 0.19 -4.07 12.62
CA ASP A 150 0.39 -5.52 12.82
C ASP A 150 0.73 -6.23 11.50
N TRP A 151 0.11 -5.82 10.38
CA TRP A 151 0.45 -6.31 9.05
C TRP A 151 1.91 -6.04 8.66
N ALA A 152 2.42 -4.85 8.96
CA ALA A 152 3.80 -4.50 8.68
C ALA A 152 4.76 -5.28 9.59
N ASP A 153 4.39 -5.46 10.86
CA ASP A 153 5.18 -6.22 11.83
C ASP A 153 5.29 -7.71 11.43
N MET A 154 4.19 -8.33 10.96
CA MET A 154 4.24 -9.69 10.41
C MET A 154 5.18 -9.83 9.20
N ILE A 155 5.24 -8.82 8.32
CA ILE A 155 6.19 -8.81 7.19
C ILE A 155 7.63 -8.74 7.71
N ASP A 156 7.90 -7.88 8.69
CA ASP A 156 9.23 -7.76 9.28
C ASP A 156 9.66 -9.06 9.98
N GLU A 157 8.74 -9.74 10.67
CA GLU A 157 8.99 -11.06 11.26
C GLU A 157 9.34 -12.11 10.20
N TRP A 158 8.63 -12.15 9.06
CA TRP A 158 8.96 -13.09 7.98
C TRP A 158 10.30 -12.79 7.30
N THR A 159 10.69 -11.52 7.23
CA THR A 159 11.95 -11.10 6.58
C THR A 159 13.15 -11.22 7.52
N SER A 160 12.99 -10.99 8.82
CA SER A 160 14.03 -11.15 9.85
C SER A 160 14.18 -12.61 10.34
N GLY A 161 13.11 -13.41 10.26
CA GLY A 161 13.06 -14.81 10.69
C GLY A 161 13.78 -15.79 9.77
N GLY A 162 14.24 -15.37 8.58
CA GLY A 162 15.01 -16.20 7.65
C GLY A 162 16.43 -16.57 8.10
N SER A 163 16.81 -16.25 9.35
CA SER A 163 18.11 -16.59 9.96
C SER A 163 18.02 -17.60 11.10
N LYS A 164 16.96 -18.43 11.16
CA LYS A 164 16.94 -19.59 12.07
C LYS A 164 16.52 -20.87 11.34
N GLY A 165 17.51 -21.75 11.14
CA GLY A 165 17.34 -23.20 10.96
C GLY A 165 17.32 -23.67 9.53
#